data_AF-A0A7R8HAS3-F1
#
_entry.id   AF-A0A7R8HAS3-F1
#
_cell.length_a   1.000
_cell.length_b   1.000
_cell.length_c   1.000
_cell.angle_alpha   90.00
_cell.angle_beta   90.00
_cell.angle_gamma   90.00
#
_symmetry.space_group_name_H-M   'P 1'
#
loop_
_entity.id
_entity.type
_entity.pdbx_description
1 polymer ?
#
loop_
_entity_poly.entity_id
_entity_poly.type
_entity_poly.pdbx_seq_one_letter_code
_entity_poly.pdbx_strand_id
1 'polypeptide(L)'
;MLTPANLQLLKKCIQHWRNSFASFLSKVVTKESDSGDKLLLLNHYASPTVNEYFSDCTTYEEAIQNLNSISIRKKNEILARYELTSRKQGGGESLEQFFRALK
;
A
#
# COMPACT_ATOMS: atom_id res chain seq x y z
N MET A 1 -6.71 7.07 -13.91
CA MET A 1 -6.67 7.91 -12.70
C MET A 1 -7.20 7.10 -11.53
N LEU A 2 -6.45 6.96 -10.43
CA LEU A 2 -6.92 6.24 -9.23
C LEU A 2 -7.73 7.22 -8.37
N THR A 3 -9.01 6.93 -8.13
CA THR A 3 -9.87 7.78 -7.27
C THR A 3 -9.50 7.61 -5.79
N PRO A 4 -9.79 8.58 -4.92
CA PRO A 4 -9.57 8.47 -3.47
C PRO A 4 -10.25 7.23 -2.85
N ALA A 5 -11.43 6.86 -3.36
CA ALA A 5 -12.15 5.65 -2.98
C ALA A 5 -11.38 4.37 -3.35
N ASN A 6 -10.76 4.33 -4.54
CA ASN A 6 -9.96 3.20 -4.97
C ASN A 6 -8.69 3.04 -4.12
N LEU A 7 -8.08 4.14 -3.68
CA LEU A 7 -6.93 4.10 -2.77
C LEU A 7 -7.32 3.58 -1.37
N GLN A 8 -8.48 3.96 -0.86
CA GLN A 8 -8.97 3.48 0.43
C GLN A 8 -9.34 1.99 0.38
N LEU A 9 -9.93 1.54 -0.73
CA LEU A 9 -10.22 0.13 -0.97
C LEU A 9 -8.93 -0.70 -1.06
N LEU A 10 -7.94 -0.21 -1.83
CA LEU A 10 -6.60 -0.82 -1.92
C LEU A 10 -5.95 -0.99 -0.56
N LYS A 11 -5.98 0.04 0.29
CA LYS A 11 -5.44 -0.03 1.66
C LYS A 11 -6.12 -1.14 2.48
N LYS A 12 -7.45 -1.24 2.41
CA LYS A 12 -8.21 -2.29 3.10
C LYS A 12 -7.88 -3.69 2.58
N CYS A 13 -7.79 -3.85 1.26
CA CYS A 13 -7.46 -5.13 0.63
C CYS A 13 -6.04 -5.59 1.00
N ILE A 14 -5.06 -4.70 0.96
CA ILE A 14 -3.67 -5.03 1.33
C ILE A 14 -3.59 -5.35 2.82
N GLN A 15 -4.25 -4.59 3.69
CA GLN A 15 -4.28 -4.87 5.12
C GLN A 15 -4.91 -6.23 5.41
N HIS A 16 -6.02 -6.54 4.75
CA HIS A 16 -6.69 -7.84 4.87
C HIS A 16 -5.78 -8.97 4.40
N TRP A 17 -5.18 -8.85 3.22
CA TRP A 17 -4.25 -9.84 2.69
C TRP A 17 -3.07 -10.09 3.64
N ARG A 18 -2.47 -9.03 4.19
CA ARG A 18 -1.36 -9.16 5.16
C ARG A 18 -1.78 -9.91 6.42
N ASN A 19 -2.94 -9.58 6.97
CA ASN A 19 -3.44 -10.26 8.17
C ASN A 19 -3.71 -11.75 7.89
N SER A 20 -4.29 -12.05 6.73
CA SER A 20 -4.53 -13.43 6.28
C SER A 20 -3.21 -14.18 6.06
N PHE A 21 -2.21 -13.55 5.44
CA PHE A 21 -0.90 -14.15 5.21
C PHE A 21 -0.13 -14.38 6.52
N ALA A 22 -0.17 -13.42 7.45
CA ALA A 22 0.41 -13.61 8.78
C ALA A 22 -0.25 -14.76 9.57
N SER A 23 -1.58 -14.90 9.44
CA SER A 23 -2.33 -16.02 10.04
C SER A 23 -2.04 -17.37 9.36
N PHE A 24 -1.70 -17.35 8.07
CA PHE A 24 -1.24 -18.52 7.34
C PHE A 24 0.16 -18.92 7.81
N LEU A 25 1.09 -17.97 7.87
CA LEU A 25 2.45 -18.21 8.37
C LEU A 25 2.43 -18.75 9.81
N SER A 26 1.57 -18.23 10.69
CA SER A 26 1.50 -18.74 12.07
C SER A 26 1.04 -20.20 12.18
N LYS A 27 0.42 -20.75 11.14
CA LYS A 27 -0.02 -22.15 11.07
C LYS A 27 0.95 -23.05 10.31
N VAL A 28 1.66 -22.51 9.32
CA VAL A 28 2.54 -23.27 8.42
C VAL A 28 4.00 -23.23 8.86
N VAL A 29 4.44 -22.12 9.43
CA VAL A 29 5.82 -21.88 9.86
C VAL A 29 5.87 -22.11 11.38
N THR A 30 6.35 -23.27 11.79
CA THR A 30 6.62 -23.62 13.20
C THR A 30 7.81 -22.80 13.73
N LYS A 31 7.97 -22.70 15.06
CA LYS A 31 9.04 -21.90 15.68
C LYS A 31 10.47 -22.25 15.23
N GLU A 32 10.66 -23.39 14.58
CA GLU A 32 11.96 -23.87 14.06
C GLU A 32 12.22 -23.55 12.58
N SER A 33 11.24 -22.98 11.87
CA SER A 33 11.44 -22.62 10.46
C SER A 33 12.21 -21.31 10.33
N ASP A 34 13.19 -21.33 9.43
CA ASP A 34 14.12 -20.24 9.20
C ASP A 34 13.39 -19.05 8.54
N SER A 35 13.93 -17.85 8.75
CA SER A 35 13.55 -16.63 8.02
C SER A 35 13.51 -16.82 6.49
N GLY A 36 14.37 -17.70 5.95
CA GLY A 36 14.38 -18.09 4.54
C GLY A 36 13.09 -18.78 4.06
N ASP A 37 12.46 -19.62 4.89
CA ASP A 37 11.22 -20.33 4.53
C ASP A 37 10.05 -19.35 4.38
N LYS A 38 10.00 -18.33 5.23
CA LYS A 38 8.97 -17.27 5.16
C LYS A 38 9.08 -16.44 3.88
N LEU A 39 10.31 -16.12 3.46
CA LEU A 39 10.55 -15.34 2.24
C LEU A 39 10.21 -16.16 0.98
N LEU A 40 10.56 -17.45 0.96
CA LEU A 40 10.19 -18.36 -0.14
C LEU A 40 8.68 -18.51 -0.28
N LEU A 41 7.96 -18.66 0.84
CA LEU A 41 6.49 -18.69 0.85
C LEU A 41 5.92 -17.36 0.37
N LEU A 42 6.47 -16.22 0.82
CA LEU A 42 6.04 -14.91 0.35
C LEU A 42 6.20 -14.79 -1.17
N ASN A 43 7.33 -15.21 -1.74
CA ASN A 43 7.59 -15.18 -3.17
C ASN A 43 6.66 -16.08 -3.97
N HIS A 44 6.31 -17.26 -3.46
CA HIS A 44 5.41 -18.22 -4.13
C HIS A 44 3.94 -17.78 -4.10
N TYR A 45 3.49 -17.19 -3.00
CA TYR A 45 2.09 -16.80 -2.81
C TYR A 45 1.78 -15.36 -3.23
N ALA A 46 2.80 -14.55 -3.47
CA ALA A 46 2.63 -13.23 -4.06
C ALA A 46 2.40 -13.32 -5.57
N SER A 47 1.57 -12.42 -6.09
CA SER A 47 1.44 -12.28 -7.53
C SER A 47 2.75 -11.74 -8.14
N PRO A 48 3.05 -12.05 -9.42
CA PRO A 48 4.28 -11.59 -10.08
C PRO A 48 4.49 -10.07 -9.98
N THR A 49 3.43 -9.29 -10.15
CA THR A 49 3.45 -7.83 -10.02
C THR A 49 3.81 -7.35 -8.61
N VAL A 50 3.44 -8.12 -7.58
CA VAL A 50 3.76 -7.80 -6.19
C VAL A 50 5.20 -8.24 -5.85
N ASN A 51 5.66 -9.33 -6.46
CA ASN A 51 7.02 -9.87 -6.30
C ASN A 51 8.10 -8.90 -6.84
N GLU A 52 7.85 -8.19 -7.94
CA GLU A 52 8.76 -7.14 -8.47
C GLU A 52 9.17 -6.09 -7.42
N TYR A 53 8.38 -5.89 -6.37
CA TYR A 53 8.64 -4.89 -5.35
C TYR A 53 9.51 -5.37 -4.18
N PHE A 54 9.74 -6.67 -4.07
CA PHE A 54 10.59 -7.27 -3.03
C PHE A 54 11.45 -8.42 -3.55
N SER A 55 11.61 -8.54 -4.87
CA SER A 55 12.51 -9.49 -5.53
C SER A 55 13.96 -9.32 -5.07
N ASP A 56 14.34 -8.09 -4.74
CA ASP A 56 15.69 -7.73 -4.32
C ASP A 56 15.90 -7.85 -2.80
N CYS A 57 14.84 -8.20 -2.04
CA CYS A 57 14.92 -8.34 -0.60
C CYS A 57 15.50 -9.69 -0.21
N THR A 58 16.42 -9.68 0.76
CA THR A 58 17.07 -10.91 1.26
C THR A 58 16.40 -11.46 2.50
N THR A 59 15.58 -10.64 3.18
CA THR A 59 14.85 -11.01 4.38
C THR A 59 13.36 -10.76 4.22
N TYR A 60 12.56 -11.55 4.95
CA TYR A 60 11.11 -11.39 5.00
C TYR A 60 10.71 -10.02 5.56
N GLU A 61 11.45 -9.52 6.55
CA GLU A 61 11.19 -8.24 7.20
C GLU A 61 11.39 -7.07 6.23
N GLU A 62 12.45 -7.08 5.42
CA GLU A 62 12.67 -6.10 4.35
C GLU A 62 11.57 -6.13 3.29
N ALA A 63 11.18 -7.33 2.85
CA ALA A 63 10.11 -7.50 1.86
C ALA A 63 8.79 -6.90 2.35
N ILE A 64 8.43 -7.15 3.62
CA ILE A 64 7.22 -6.59 4.24
C ILE A 64 7.34 -5.07 4.42
N GLN A 65 8.51 -4.53 4.77
CA GLN A 65 8.70 -3.08 4.85
C GLN A 65 8.54 -2.40 3.48
N ASN A 66 9.13 -2.96 2.42
CA ASN A 66 8.99 -2.44 1.06
C ASN A 66 7.53 -2.47 0.63
N LEU A 67 6.82 -3.58 0.84
CA LEU A 67 5.39 -3.69 0.55
C LEU A 67 4.56 -2.59 1.25
N ASN A 68 4.93 -2.24 2.48
CA ASN A 68 4.26 -1.16 3.23
C ASN A 68 4.54 0.22 2.64
N SER A 69 5.78 0.47 2.23
CA SER A 69 6.15 1.75 1.62
C SER A 69 5.34 2.04 0.34
N ILE A 70 5.07 1.00 -0.46
CA ILE A 70 4.34 1.10 -1.73
C ILE A 70 2.84 1.23 -1.51
N SER A 71 2.30 0.49 -0.54
CA SER A 71 0.90 0.57 -0.11
C SER A 71 0.55 1.97 0.42
N ILE A 72 1.57 2.65 0.96
CA ILE A 72 1.52 4.04 1.37
C ILE A 72 2.21 4.90 0.29
N ARG A 73 1.91 4.71 -1.00
CA ARG A 73 2.25 5.71 -2.03
C ARG A 73 1.77 7.07 -1.51
N LYS A 74 2.71 7.87 -1.01
CA LYS A 74 2.48 9.25 -0.58
C LYS A 74 1.85 9.95 -1.80
N LYS A 75 0.79 10.73 -1.59
CA LYS A 75 0.29 11.65 -2.64
C LYS A 75 1.52 12.28 -3.26
N ASN A 76 1.74 12.08 -4.57
CA ASN A 76 2.90 12.63 -5.25
C ASN A 76 2.90 14.14 -4.98
N GLU A 77 3.94 14.63 -4.32
CA GLU A 77 3.95 16.01 -3.82
C GLU A 77 3.79 17.03 -4.95
N ILE A 78 4.37 16.74 -6.11
CA ILE A 78 4.25 17.57 -7.31
C ILE A 78 2.80 17.57 -7.80
N LEU A 79 2.14 16.41 -7.81
CA LEU A 79 0.74 16.30 -8.18
C LEU A 79 -0.16 17.04 -7.18
N ALA A 80 0.09 16.91 -5.88
CA ALA A 80 -0.67 17.62 -4.85
C ALA A 80 -0.50 19.14 -4.93
N ARG A 81 0.72 19.63 -5.19
CA ARG A 81 0.99 21.05 -5.45
C ARG A 81 0.28 21.54 -6.69
N TYR A 82 0.27 20.74 -7.76
CA TYR A 82 -0.45 21.06 -8.99
C TYR A 82 -1.97 21.13 -8.76
N GLU A 83 -2.55 20.15 -8.05
CA GLU A 83 -3.97 20.16 -7.67
C GLU A 83 -4.34 21.38 -6.83
N LEU A 84 -3.51 21.74 -5.84
CA LEU A 84 -3.70 22.93 -5.02
C LEU A 84 -3.64 24.23 -5.86
N THR A 85 -2.68 24.33 -6.78
CA THR A 85 -2.47 25.53 -7.59
C THR A 85 -3.52 25.70 -8.68
N SER A 86 -4.00 24.59 -9.25
CA SER A 86 -4.97 24.58 -10.35
C SER A 86 -6.42 24.75 -9.89
N ARG A 87 -6.73 24.45 -8.62
CA ARG A 87 -8.09 24.55 -8.09
C ARG A 87 -8.41 26.00 -7.70
N LYS A 88 -9.51 26.52 -8.26
CA LYS A 88 -10.12 27.79 -7.85
C LYS A 88 -11.50 27.54 -7.26
N GLN A 89 -11.86 28.29 -6.22
CA GLN A 89 -13.18 28.21 -5.62
C GLN A 89 -14.25 28.62 -6.65
N GLY A 90 -15.27 27.78 -6.83
CA GLY A 90 -16.39 28.10 -7.72
C GLY A 90 -17.28 29.20 -7.13
N GLY A 91 -17.93 30.02 -7.99
CA GLY A 91 -18.76 31.14 -7.53
C GLY A 91 -19.98 30.77 -6.65
N GLY A 92 -20.37 29.49 -6.63
CA GLY A 92 -21.41 28.94 -5.74
C GLY A 92 -20.91 27.93 -4.71
N GLU A 93 -19.59 27.73 -4.60
CA GLU A 93 -18.98 26.79 -3.67
C GLU A 93 -18.70 27.47 -2.34
N SER A 94 -19.13 26.87 -1.23
CA SER A 94 -18.78 27.39 0.10
C SER A 94 -17.31 27.11 0.43
N LEU A 95 -16.73 27.92 1.32
CA LEU A 95 -15.33 27.76 1.73
C LEU A 95 -15.05 26.36 2.31
N GLU A 96 -15.99 25.83 3.09
CA GLU A 96 -15.96 24.47 3.64
C GLU A 96 -15.91 23.38 2.55
N GLN A 97 -16.71 23.54 1.49
CA GLN A 97 -16.74 22.59 0.37
C GLN A 97 -15.43 22.62 -0.43
N PHE A 98 -14.90 23.81 -0.67
CA PHE A 98 -13.62 24.01 -1.33
C PHE A 98 -12.46 23.36 -0.55
N PHE A 99 -12.37 23.58 0.77
CA PHE A 99 -11.36 22.95 1.61
C PHE A 99 -11.51 21.43 1.69
N ARG A 100 -12.75 20.91 1.72
CA ARG A 100 -12.99 19.46 1.73
C ARG A 100 -12.55 18.81 0.43
N ALA A 101 -12.69 19.49 -0.71
CA ALA A 101 -12.23 19.00 -2.01
C ALA A 101 -10.69 18.98 -2.15
N LEU A 102 -9.98 19.82 -1.40
CA LEU A 102 -8.51 19.91 -1.39
C LEU A 102 -7.81 18.94 -0.44
N LYS A 103 -8.56 18.20 0.39
CA LYS A 103 -8.05 17.31 1.44
C LYS A 103 -7.89 15.88 0.93
#